data_AF-A0A7K2W834-F1
#
_entry.id   AF-A0A7K2W834-F1
#
_cell.length_a   1.000
_cell.length_b   1.000
_cell.length_c   1.000
_cell.angle_alpha   90.00
_cell.angle_beta   90.00
_cell.angle_gamma   90.00
#
_symmetry.space_group_name_H-M   'P 1'
#
loop_
_entity.id
_entity.type
_entity.pdbx_description
1 polymer ?
#
loop_
_entity_poly.entity_id
_entity_poly.type
_entity_poly.pdbx_seq_one_letter_code
_entity_poly.pdbx_strand_id
1 'polypeptide(L)'
;MTDETRPDDEQPTAGTADFDAFFAEQATTRARQTFTLYGREYTLPDSLPIMFTLQVERVQDSSDPEDVRKMLATLFGGNTLDVWAEHGMTNRQFGTVLIYAAGNVRSPGSVSMARAAELHDNQEQARAEGKEPAAPNRAARRAKPKTKKRGSSGRR
;
A
#
# COMPACT_ATOMS: atom_id res chain seq x y z
N MET A 1 57.00 21.47 26.08
CA MET A 1 56.29 21.02 27.29
C MET A 1 54.82 21.18 26.98
N THR A 2 54.13 20.05 26.92
CA THR A 2 52.74 19.83 26.52
C THR A 2 51.75 20.58 27.40
N ASP A 3 50.69 21.13 26.80
CA ASP A 3 49.37 21.08 27.41
C ASP A 3 48.33 20.89 26.29
N GLU A 4 47.92 19.64 26.12
CA GLU A 4 46.71 19.24 25.43
C GLU A 4 45.52 19.69 26.28
N THR A 5 44.72 20.62 25.79
CA THR A 5 43.37 20.82 26.31
C THR A 5 42.38 20.68 25.16
N ARG A 6 41.76 19.49 25.15
CA ARG A 6 40.56 19.02 24.42
C ARG A 6 39.73 20.11 23.74
N PRO A 7 39.34 19.95 22.46
CA PRO A 7 38.15 20.63 21.98
C PRO A 7 36.93 20.11 22.76
N ASP A 8 36.29 21.04 23.47
CA ASP A 8 35.01 20.89 24.14
C ASP A 8 34.00 20.12 23.29
N ASP A 9 33.30 19.21 23.98
CA ASP A 9 32.04 18.60 23.63
C ASP A 9 31.27 19.30 22.51
N GLU A 10 31.29 18.71 21.30
CA GLU A 10 30.13 18.75 20.42
C GLU A 10 28.98 18.07 21.18
N GLN A 11 28.31 18.84 22.03
CA GLN A 11 26.97 18.49 22.46
C GLN A 11 26.17 18.26 21.19
N PRO A 12 25.56 17.08 20.99
CA PRO A 12 24.61 16.93 19.92
C PRO A 12 23.55 18.00 20.20
N THR A 13 23.54 19.03 19.36
CA THR A 13 22.38 19.89 19.18
C THR A 13 21.17 18.97 19.17
N ALA A 14 20.04 19.40 19.72
CA ALA A 14 18.82 18.60 19.79
C ALA A 14 18.25 18.26 18.40
N GLY A 15 19.01 17.53 17.58
CA GLY A 15 18.70 16.22 17.07
C GLY A 15 17.61 16.31 16.05
N THR A 16 17.92 16.83 14.87
CA THR A 16 17.07 16.59 13.69
C THR A 16 16.79 15.10 13.65
N ALA A 17 15.52 14.71 13.80
CA ALA A 17 15.15 13.32 13.84
C ALA A 17 15.55 12.67 12.50
N ASP A 18 16.44 11.68 12.56
CA ASP A 18 16.85 10.91 11.40
C ASP A 18 15.80 9.82 11.15
N PHE A 19 14.93 10.06 10.16
CA PHE A 19 13.91 9.11 9.77
C PHE A 19 14.52 7.84 9.15
N ASP A 20 15.70 7.90 8.55
CA ASP A 20 16.36 6.72 7.98
C ASP A 20 16.80 5.77 9.11
N ALA A 21 17.36 6.32 10.18
CA ALA A 21 17.67 5.56 11.40
C ALA A 21 16.39 5.00 12.06
N PHE A 22 15.33 5.80 12.18
CA PHE A 22 14.05 5.33 12.74
C PHE A 22 13.43 4.20 11.90
N PHE A 23 13.46 4.29 10.57
CA PHE A 23 12.93 3.21 9.71
C PHE A 23 13.81 1.96 9.72
N ALA A 24 15.13 2.10 9.87
CA ALA A 24 16.01 0.97 10.07
C ALA A 24 15.68 0.20 11.37
N GLU A 25 15.31 0.90 12.44
CA GLU A 25 14.84 0.28 13.69
C GLU A 25 13.45 -0.37 13.55
N GLN A 26 12.57 0.21 12.72
CA GLN A 26 11.24 -0.34 12.45
C GLN A 26 11.23 -1.43 11.38
N ALA A 27 12.36 -1.66 10.69
CA ALA A 27 12.49 -2.68 9.66
C ALA A 27 12.11 -4.04 10.27
N THR A 28 10.99 -4.58 9.77
CA THR A 28 10.31 -5.67 10.46
C THR A 28 11.09 -6.97 10.33
N THR A 29 11.30 -7.67 11.45
CA THR A 29 11.87 -9.03 11.50
C THR A 29 10.84 -10.13 11.21
N ARG A 30 9.63 -9.75 10.78
CA ARG A 30 8.52 -10.69 10.55
C ARG A 30 8.81 -11.59 9.34
N ALA A 31 8.42 -12.86 9.47
CA ALA A 31 8.52 -13.82 8.39
C ALA A 31 7.64 -13.39 7.20
N ARG A 32 8.25 -13.37 6.01
CA ARG A 32 7.55 -13.07 4.76
C ARG A 32 6.57 -14.20 4.45
N GLN A 33 5.38 -13.83 4.00
CA GLN A 33 4.38 -14.80 3.57
C GLN A 33 4.73 -15.33 2.18
N THR A 34 4.73 -16.65 2.04
CA THR A 34 4.91 -17.32 0.76
C THR A 34 3.63 -18.03 0.35
N PHE A 35 3.46 -18.23 -0.96
CA PHE A 35 2.41 -19.08 -1.50
C PHE A 35 2.87 -19.69 -2.81
N THR A 36 2.29 -20.83 -3.17
CA THR A 36 2.58 -21.50 -4.45
C THR A 36 1.42 -21.29 -5.41
N LEU A 37 1.73 -20.95 -6.65
CA LEU A 37 0.76 -20.79 -7.73
C LEU A 37 1.38 -21.31 -9.03
N TYR A 38 0.66 -22.18 -9.74
CA TYR A 38 1.14 -22.89 -10.94
C TYR A 38 2.51 -23.58 -10.77
N GLY A 39 2.78 -24.12 -9.58
CA GLY A 39 4.05 -24.80 -9.27
C GLY A 39 5.23 -23.86 -9.01
N ARG A 40 5.02 -22.53 -9.01
CA ARG A 40 6.02 -21.53 -8.64
C ARG A 40 5.72 -20.96 -7.25
N GLU A 41 6.75 -20.84 -6.43
CA GLU A 41 6.67 -20.18 -5.13
C GLU A 41 6.84 -18.66 -5.30
N TYR A 42 5.96 -17.91 -4.64
CA TYR A 42 5.97 -16.45 -4.60
C TYR A 42 6.14 -15.99 -3.15
N THR A 43 7.04 -15.02 -2.95
CA THR A 43 7.30 -14.42 -1.65
C THR A 43 6.79 -12.99 -1.64
N LEU A 44 5.87 -12.69 -0.72
CA LEU A 44 5.33 -11.36 -0.55
C LEU A 44 6.37 -10.43 0.11
N PRO A 45 6.36 -9.12 -0.21
CA PRO A 45 7.19 -8.14 0.47
C PRO A 45 6.81 -8.03 1.95
N ASP A 46 7.73 -7.51 2.75
CA ASP A 46 7.56 -7.29 4.19
C ASP A 46 6.54 -6.19 4.53
N SER A 47 6.35 -5.26 3.60
CA SER A 47 5.52 -4.08 3.72
C SER A 47 4.96 -3.72 2.34
N LEU A 48 3.82 -3.02 2.32
CA LEU A 48 3.14 -2.70 1.07
C LEU A 48 3.90 -1.58 0.35
N PRO A 49 4.48 -1.81 -0.84
CA PRO A 49 5.19 -0.76 -1.56
C PRO A 49 4.23 0.38 -1.89
N ILE A 50 4.64 1.63 -1.68
CA ILE A 50 3.82 2.81 -2.02
C ILE A 50 3.38 2.77 -3.49
N MET A 51 4.28 2.31 -4.37
CA MET A 51 4.00 2.16 -5.79
C MET A 51 2.85 1.20 -6.09
N PHE A 52 2.68 0.13 -5.31
CA PHE A 52 1.55 -0.78 -5.49
C PHE A 52 0.21 -0.07 -5.31
N THR A 53 0.08 0.75 -4.25
CA THR A 53 -1.17 1.49 -3.99
C THR A 53 -1.48 2.48 -5.12
N LEU A 54 -0.47 3.20 -5.61
CA LEU A 54 -0.62 4.14 -6.71
C LEU A 54 -0.95 3.43 -8.03
N GLN A 55 -0.41 2.24 -8.25
CA GLN A 55 -0.66 1.45 -9.47
C GLN A 55 -2.03 0.78 -9.44
N VAL A 56 -2.54 0.37 -8.27
CA VAL A 56 -3.93 -0.11 -8.12
C VAL A 56 -4.93 0.98 -8.52
N GLU A 57 -4.73 2.22 -8.07
CA GLU A 57 -5.59 3.35 -8.49
C GLU A 57 -5.54 3.55 -10.00
N ARG A 58 -4.35 3.50 -10.61
CA ARG A 58 -4.20 3.63 -12.08
C ARG A 58 -4.87 2.50 -12.84
N VAL A 59 -4.70 1.25 -12.42
CA VAL A 59 -5.32 0.08 -13.07
C VAL A 59 -6.83 0.13 -12.99
N GLN A 60 -7.42 0.74 -11.95
CA GLN A 60 -8.88 0.92 -11.89
C GLN A 60 -9.39 1.90 -12.96
N ASP A 61 -8.60 2.93 -13.29
CA ASP A 61 -8.94 3.96 -14.27
C ASP A 61 -8.36 3.70 -15.67
N SER A 62 -7.57 2.63 -15.84
CA SER A 62 -6.78 2.32 -17.05
C SER A 62 -7.14 0.96 -17.62
N SER A 63 -7.21 0.87 -18.94
CA SER A 63 -7.35 -0.41 -19.67
C SER A 63 -6.00 -0.93 -20.20
N ASP A 64 -4.88 -0.30 -19.83
CA ASP A 64 -3.55 -0.66 -20.32
C ASP A 64 -2.99 -1.87 -19.54
N PRO A 65 -2.70 -3.01 -20.21
CA PRO A 65 -2.07 -4.16 -19.56
C PRO A 65 -0.67 -3.86 -18.99
N GLU A 66 0.05 -2.86 -19.49
CA GLU A 66 1.35 -2.46 -18.95
C GLU A 66 1.26 -1.89 -17.53
N ASP A 67 0.14 -1.26 -17.17
CA ASP A 67 -0.07 -0.79 -15.80
C ASP A 67 -0.23 -1.95 -14.82
N VAL A 68 -0.93 -3.02 -15.26
CA VAL A 68 -1.07 -4.26 -14.49
C VAL A 68 0.27 -4.97 -14.32
N ARG A 69 1.09 -5.02 -15.39
CA ARG A 69 2.45 -5.58 -15.32
C ARG A 69 3.31 -4.86 -14.30
N LYS A 70 3.32 -3.52 -14.33
CA LYS A 70 4.07 -2.69 -13.38
C LYS A 70 3.58 -2.91 -11.94
N MET A 71 2.26 -2.98 -11.75
CA MET A 71 1.66 -3.30 -10.46
C MET A 71 2.16 -4.62 -9.90
N LEU A 72 2.08 -5.69 -10.69
CA LEU A 72 2.51 -7.02 -10.25
C LEU A 72 4.03 -7.12 -10.06
N ALA A 73 4.80 -6.42 -10.88
CA ALA A 73 6.25 -6.38 -10.73
C ALA A 73 6.68 -5.84 -9.36
N THR A 74 5.91 -4.92 -8.76
CA THR A 74 6.23 -4.41 -7.41
C THR A 74 5.97 -5.40 -6.28
N LEU A 75 5.06 -6.36 -6.47
CA LEU A 75 4.71 -7.35 -5.43
C LEU A 75 5.38 -8.70 -5.62
N PHE A 76 5.46 -9.16 -6.87
CA PHE A 76 5.83 -10.54 -7.21
C PHE A 76 7.08 -10.62 -8.10
N GLY A 77 7.61 -9.47 -8.54
CA GLY A 77 8.71 -9.40 -9.49
C GLY A 77 8.26 -9.46 -10.96
N GLY A 78 9.23 -9.27 -11.86
CA GLY A 78 9.00 -9.17 -13.30
C GLY A 78 8.37 -10.42 -13.93
N ASN A 79 7.60 -10.22 -15.01
CA ASN A 79 6.97 -11.24 -15.86
C ASN A 79 5.89 -12.12 -15.19
N THR A 80 5.43 -11.75 -13.99
CA THR A 80 4.40 -12.53 -13.29
C THR A 80 3.07 -12.58 -14.06
N LEU A 81 2.67 -11.46 -14.68
CA LEU A 81 1.43 -11.40 -15.45
C LEU A 81 1.45 -12.33 -16.66
N ASP A 82 2.57 -12.35 -17.39
CA ASP A 82 2.72 -13.17 -18.60
C ASP A 82 2.59 -14.65 -18.26
N VAL A 83 3.29 -15.11 -17.21
CA VAL A 83 3.21 -16.50 -16.74
C VAL A 83 1.78 -16.87 -16.34
N TRP A 84 1.09 -16.01 -15.61
CA TRP A 84 -0.29 -16.29 -15.20
C TRP A 84 -1.26 -16.30 -16.38
N ALA A 85 -1.07 -15.40 -17.34
CA ALA A 85 -1.85 -15.36 -18.57
C ALA A 85 -1.62 -16.61 -19.44
N GLU A 86 -0.37 -17.09 -19.56
CA GLU A 86 -0.02 -18.34 -20.26
C GLU A 86 -0.70 -19.56 -19.63
N HIS A 87 -0.85 -19.58 -18.31
CA HIS A 87 -1.60 -20.60 -17.59
C HIS A 87 -3.13 -20.42 -17.62
N GLY A 88 -3.64 -19.41 -18.34
CA GLY A 88 -5.06 -19.15 -18.49
C GLY A 88 -5.74 -18.61 -17.23
N MET A 89 -5.03 -17.83 -16.42
CA MET A 89 -5.59 -17.23 -15.20
C MET A 89 -6.82 -16.38 -15.53
N THR A 90 -7.90 -16.60 -14.80
CA THR A 90 -9.15 -15.83 -14.95
C THR A 90 -9.12 -14.54 -14.11
N ASN A 91 -9.93 -13.55 -14.48
CA ASN A 91 -10.08 -12.31 -13.71
C ASN A 91 -10.43 -12.57 -12.23
N ARG A 92 -11.28 -13.58 -11.96
CA ARG A 92 -11.63 -13.97 -10.59
C ARG A 92 -10.44 -14.50 -9.80
N GLN A 93 -9.64 -15.38 -10.42
CA GLN A 93 -8.42 -15.90 -9.79
C GLN A 93 -7.42 -14.78 -9.54
N PHE A 94 -7.26 -13.89 -10.52
CA PHE A 94 -6.40 -12.72 -10.42
C PHE A 94 -6.79 -11.81 -9.25
N GLY A 95 -8.06 -11.41 -9.17
CA GLY A 95 -8.55 -10.56 -8.08
C GLY A 95 -8.44 -11.22 -6.70
N THR A 96 -8.66 -12.54 -6.62
CA THR A 96 -8.44 -13.31 -5.39
C THR A 96 -6.99 -13.22 -4.91
N VAL A 97 -6.02 -13.41 -5.82
CA VAL A 97 -4.58 -13.32 -5.48
C VAL A 97 -4.22 -11.90 -5.02
N LEU A 98 -4.77 -10.86 -5.66
CA LEU A 98 -4.52 -9.48 -5.25
C LEU A 98 -5.05 -9.18 -3.84
N ILE A 99 -6.26 -9.61 -3.50
CA ILE A 99 -6.82 -9.42 -2.16
C ILE A 99 -6.00 -10.18 -1.11
N TYR A 100 -5.63 -11.43 -1.40
CA TYR A 100 -4.78 -12.23 -0.53
C TYR A 100 -3.44 -11.54 -0.29
N ALA A 101 -2.75 -11.10 -1.35
CA ALA A 101 -1.46 -10.45 -1.26
C ALA A 101 -1.54 -9.13 -0.49
N ALA A 102 -2.48 -8.24 -0.83
CA ALA A 102 -2.62 -6.94 -0.17
C ALA A 102 -2.94 -7.08 1.34
N GLY A 103 -3.76 -8.07 1.72
CA GLY A 103 -4.07 -8.36 3.12
C GLY A 103 -2.85 -8.89 3.89
N ASN A 104 -2.18 -9.90 3.33
CA ASN A 104 -1.07 -10.57 4.00
C ASN A 104 0.23 -9.76 4.02
N VAL A 105 0.43 -8.83 3.09
CA VAL A 105 1.55 -7.87 3.15
C VAL A 105 1.34 -6.88 4.30
N ARG A 106 0.11 -6.44 4.56
CA ARG A 106 -0.18 -5.51 5.68
C ARG A 106 -0.18 -6.20 7.03
N SER A 107 -0.73 -7.42 7.08
CA SER A 107 -0.85 -8.22 8.28
C SER A 107 -0.70 -9.70 7.89
N PRO A 108 0.51 -10.26 8.01
CA PRO A 108 0.79 -11.66 7.67
C PRO A 108 -0.19 -12.62 8.36
N GLY A 109 -0.83 -13.50 7.59
CA GLY A 109 -1.80 -14.48 8.09
C GLY A 109 -3.22 -13.94 8.30
N SER A 110 -3.49 -12.65 8.03
CA SER A 110 -4.81 -12.04 8.26
C SER A 110 -5.89 -12.51 7.30
N VAL A 111 -5.51 -12.94 6.08
CA VAL A 111 -6.46 -13.31 5.03
C VAL A 111 -6.08 -14.68 4.49
N SER A 112 -6.98 -15.66 4.61
CA SER A 112 -6.83 -16.94 3.93
C SER A 112 -7.19 -16.83 2.45
N MET A 113 -6.75 -17.79 1.62
CA MET A 113 -7.09 -17.82 0.20
C MET A 113 -8.61 -17.93 -0.03
N ALA A 114 -9.29 -18.77 0.76
CA ALA A 114 -10.75 -18.90 0.72
C ALA A 114 -11.43 -17.57 1.07
N ARG A 115 -10.94 -16.89 2.11
CA ARG A 115 -11.46 -15.58 2.50
C ARG A 115 -11.24 -14.52 1.43
N ALA A 116 -10.09 -14.56 0.74
CA ALA A 116 -9.82 -13.65 -0.37
C ALA A 116 -10.80 -13.87 -1.54
N ALA A 117 -11.14 -15.12 -1.85
CA ALA A 117 -12.11 -15.44 -2.90
C ALA A 117 -13.51 -14.94 -2.54
N GLU A 118 -13.96 -15.15 -1.29
CA GLU A 118 -15.22 -14.60 -0.80
C GLU A 118 -15.27 -13.08 -0.88
N LEU A 119 -14.19 -12.40 -0.46
CA LEU A 119 -14.11 -10.95 -0.51
C LEU A 119 -14.17 -10.43 -1.94
N HIS A 120 -13.54 -11.13 -2.89
CA HIS A 120 -13.61 -10.80 -4.31
C HIS A 120 -15.04 -10.93 -4.84
N ASP A 121 -15.68 -12.08 -4.60
CA ASP A 121 -17.03 -12.34 -5.07
C ASP A 121 -18.03 -11.33 -4.50
N ASN A 122 -17.89 -10.98 -3.21
CA ASN A 122 -18.69 -9.94 -2.57
C ASN A 122 -18.46 -8.55 -3.20
N GLN A 123 -17.22 -8.21 -3.60
CA GLN A 123 -16.92 -6.95 -4.27
C GLN A 123 -17.47 -6.90 -5.68
N GLU A 124 -17.39 -7.99 -6.44
CA GLU A 124 -17.99 -8.09 -7.78
C GLU A 124 -19.51 -7.99 -7.73
N GLN A 125 -20.15 -8.68 -6.76
CA GLN A 125 -21.59 -8.57 -6.55
C GLN A 125 -22.00 -7.15 -6.17
N ALA A 126 -21.27 -6.51 -5.25
CA ALA A 126 -21.53 -5.13 -4.87
C ALA A 126 -21.40 -4.17 -6.07
N ARG A 127 -20.36 -4.33 -6.90
CA ARG A 127 -20.19 -3.56 -8.15
C ARG A 127 -21.33 -3.80 -9.14
N ALA A 128 -21.75 -5.05 -9.33
CA ALA A 128 -22.85 -5.42 -10.22
C ALA A 128 -24.20 -4.85 -9.75
N GLU A 129 -24.40 -4.73 -8.44
CA GLU A 129 -25.56 -4.09 -7.82
C GLU A 129 -25.49 -2.55 -7.84
N GLY A 130 -24.45 -1.96 -8.44
CA GLY A 130 -24.21 -0.51 -8.43
C GLY A 130 -23.83 0.04 -7.05
N LYS A 131 -23.57 -0.84 -6.08
CA LYS A 131 -23.03 -0.51 -4.76
C LYS A 131 -21.51 -0.55 -4.85
N GLU A 132 -20.91 0.43 -5.53
CA GLU A 132 -19.46 0.53 -5.50
C GLU A 132 -18.99 0.60 -4.04
N PRO A 133 -18.01 -0.24 -3.62
CA PRO A 133 -17.42 -0.10 -2.31
C PRO A 133 -16.85 1.31 -2.25
N ALA A 134 -17.38 2.13 -1.34
CA ALA A 134 -17.01 3.52 -1.22
C ALA A 134 -15.49 3.62 -1.07
N ALA A 135 -14.81 4.00 -2.17
CA ALA A 135 -13.44 4.47 -2.10
C ALA A 135 -13.44 5.55 -1.01
N PRO A 136 -12.51 5.54 -0.04
CA PRO A 136 -12.48 6.54 1.03
C PRO A 136 -12.45 7.93 0.37
N ASN A 137 -13.60 8.58 0.45
CA ASN A 137 -14.03 9.59 -0.50
C ASN A 137 -13.10 10.80 -0.42
N ARG A 138 -12.19 10.95 -1.40
CA ARG A 138 -11.18 12.03 -1.47
C ARG A 138 -11.83 13.41 -1.47
N ALA A 139 -13.08 13.49 -1.95
CA ALA A 139 -13.89 14.70 -1.96
C ALA A 139 -14.29 15.19 -0.56
N ALA A 140 -14.45 14.28 0.42
CA ALA A 140 -14.82 14.66 1.80
C ALA A 140 -13.70 15.44 2.52
N ARG A 141 -12.43 15.33 2.08
CA ARG A 141 -11.32 16.12 2.65
C ARG A 141 -11.23 17.55 2.12
N ARG A 142 -11.85 17.87 0.98
CA ARG A 142 -11.81 19.22 0.38
C ARG A 142 -12.99 20.11 0.77
N ALA A 143 -14.04 19.56 1.36
CA ALA A 143 -15.27 20.29 1.70
C ALA A 143 -15.30 20.87 3.13
N LYS A 144 -14.17 21.35 3.67
CA LYS A 144 -14.19 22.33 4.77
C LYS A 144 -13.90 23.73 4.23
N PRO A 145 -14.89 24.44 3.64
CA PRO A 145 -14.75 25.86 3.43
C PRO A 145 -14.72 26.58 4.78
N LYS A 146 -13.66 27.36 4.98
CA LYS A 146 -13.44 28.26 6.12
C LYS A 146 -14.70 29.08 6.40
N THR A 147 -15.27 28.94 7.59
CA THR A 147 -16.31 29.85 8.12
C THR A 147 -15.67 31.21 8.42
N LYS A 148 -15.52 32.05 7.39
CA LYS A 148 -15.10 33.44 7.51
C LYS A 148 -16.33 34.25 7.93
N LYS A 149 -16.67 34.26 9.22
CA LYS A 149 -17.74 35.11 9.77
C LYS A 149 -17.20 36.54 9.90
N ARG A 150 -17.41 37.38 8.88
CA ARG A 150 -17.27 38.85 8.98
C ARG A 150 -18.67 39.46 9.13
N GLY A 151 -18.83 40.28 10.15
CA GLY A 151 -19.77 41.42 10.18
C GLY A 151 -21.04 41.23 10.99
N SER A 152 -21.08 41.84 12.18
CA SER A 152 -22.30 42.48 12.72
C SER A 152 -21.96 43.40 13.90
N SER A 153 -22.04 44.71 13.65
CA SER A 153 -22.45 45.81 14.55
C SER A 153 -22.00 45.79 16.02
N GLY A 154 -20.94 46.54 16.32
CA GLY A 154 -20.67 47.07 17.66
C GLY A 154 -21.26 48.48 17.82
N ARG A 155 -22.25 48.59 18.72
CA ARG A 155 -22.43 49.64 19.74
C ARG A 155 -22.54 51.11 19.30
N ARG A 156 -23.77 51.64 19.36
CA ARG A 156 -24.05 52.89 20.08
C ARG A 156 -24.27 52.55 21.54
#